data_AF-A0A6A2XIL6-F1
#
_entry.id   AF-A0A6A2XIL6-F1
#
_cell.length_a   1.000
_cell.length_b   1.000
_cell.length_c   1.000
_cell.angle_alpha   90.00
_cell.angle_beta   90.00
_cell.angle_gamma   90.00
#
_symmetry.space_group_name_H-M   'P 1'
#
loop_
_entity.id
_entity.type
_entity.pdbx_description
1 polymer ?
#
loop_
_entity_poly.entity_id
_entity_poly.type
_entity_poly.pdbx_seq_one_letter_code
_entity_poly.pdbx_strand_id
1 'polypeptide(L)'
;MAQVLTMPNLFNFVVRDGNGVKGMVDAGLSKVPRAYLQPPQERIDKDAARKHGQPPIDLSKLDGPKHDQVAEQIVRAAESLGFFQVVNHGVPVEILESLKDTAHDFFSMSPKKKQFTARKIKKVSLEYLRTSMSMEVIRKIEEDSEFEKKGEWVEIPPVPGALVINVGDMIQIISNGKYKSAEHRIAPLPQVVEKDGQALYREFVLADYMKNFFGNAHDGKKSLDFATINAA
;
A
#
# COMPACT_ATOMS: atom_id res chain seq x y z
N MET A 1 -18.19 20.73 20.20
CA MET A 1 -19.04 20.88 19.00
C MET A 1 -18.20 20.50 17.80
N ALA A 2 -18.33 19.27 17.26
CA ALA A 2 -17.57 18.87 16.08
C ALA A 2 -18.09 19.64 14.86
N GLN A 3 -17.23 20.43 14.22
CA GLN A 3 -17.59 21.15 13.00
C GLN A 3 -17.89 20.15 11.88
N VAL A 4 -19.08 20.25 11.29
CA VAL A 4 -19.42 19.50 10.08
C VAL A 4 -18.58 20.07 8.93
N LEU A 5 -17.49 19.37 8.58
CA LEU A 5 -16.65 19.75 7.44
C LEU A 5 -17.43 19.52 6.13
N THR A 6 -17.85 20.58 5.46
CA THR A 6 -18.42 20.52 4.10
C THR A 6 -17.34 20.16 3.06
N MET A 7 -17.72 19.68 1.87
CA MET A 7 -16.76 19.20 0.84
C MET A 7 -15.69 20.23 0.41
N PRO A 8 -15.99 21.52 0.19
CA PRO A 8 -14.96 22.52 -0.09
C PRO A 8 -14.01 22.75 1.10
N ASN A 9 -14.53 22.57 2.33
CA ASN A 9 -13.77 22.71 3.57
C ASN A 9 -12.80 21.53 3.77
N LEU A 10 -13.21 20.32 3.39
CA LEU A 10 -12.41 19.11 3.52
C LEU A 10 -11.14 19.12 2.65
N PHE A 11 -11.26 19.48 1.37
CA PHE A 11 -10.09 19.54 0.49
C PHE A 11 -9.09 20.60 0.97
N ASN A 12 -9.58 21.76 1.38
CA ASN A 12 -8.73 22.81 1.91
C ASN A 12 -8.00 22.33 3.17
N PHE A 13 -8.75 21.78 4.14
CA PHE A 13 -8.19 21.26 5.38
C PHE A 13 -7.15 20.15 5.16
N VAL A 14 -7.49 19.10 4.39
CA VAL A 14 -6.60 17.95 4.20
C VAL A 14 -5.41 18.30 3.33
N VAL A 15 -5.66 18.95 2.18
CA VAL A 15 -4.66 19.08 1.11
C VAL A 15 -4.01 20.46 1.10
N ARG A 16 -4.79 21.55 1.07
CA ARG A 16 -4.21 22.91 0.95
C ARG A 16 -3.50 23.34 2.23
N ASP A 17 -4.10 23.05 3.38
CA ASP A 17 -3.56 23.40 4.70
C ASP A 17 -2.58 22.32 5.20
N GLY A 18 -2.51 21.17 4.51
CA GLY A 18 -1.54 20.11 4.77
C GLY A 18 -1.82 19.27 6.01
N ASN A 19 -3.05 19.29 6.55
CA ASN A 19 -3.41 18.49 7.72
C ASN A 19 -3.39 16.98 7.42
N GLY A 20 -3.62 16.60 6.16
CA GLY A 20 -3.66 15.21 5.72
C GLY A 20 -4.82 14.41 6.32
N VAL A 21 -4.87 13.12 6.01
CA VAL A 21 -5.92 12.22 6.53
C VAL A 21 -5.82 12.02 8.04
N LYS A 22 -4.60 12.04 8.60
CA LYS A 22 -4.37 11.99 10.05
C LYS A 22 -5.04 13.17 10.76
N GLY A 23 -4.90 14.39 10.23
CA GLY A 23 -5.52 15.57 10.81
C GLY A 23 -7.04 15.49 10.84
N MET A 24 -7.67 14.75 9.91
CA MET A 24 -9.12 14.49 9.98
C MET A 24 -9.48 13.60 11.17
N VAL A 25 -8.70 12.53 11.40
CA VAL A 25 -8.89 11.62 12.53
C VAL A 25 -8.68 12.35 13.85
N ASP A 26 -7.60 13.12 13.95
CA ASP A 26 -7.28 13.93 15.13
C ASP A 26 -8.36 14.98 15.44
N ALA A 27 -9.07 15.49 14.41
CA ALA A 27 -10.18 16.42 14.56
C ALA A 27 -11.48 15.75 15.08
N GLY A 28 -11.44 14.46 15.42
CA GLY A 28 -12.56 13.72 15.98
C GLY A 28 -13.61 13.32 14.94
N LEU A 29 -13.21 13.21 13.67
CA LEU A 29 -14.12 12.80 12.62
C LEU A 29 -14.55 11.34 12.81
N SER A 30 -15.83 11.13 13.11
CA SER A 30 -16.40 9.83 13.48
C SER A 30 -16.98 9.03 12.31
N LYS A 31 -16.94 9.61 11.11
CA LYS A 31 -17.31 8.99 9.84
C LYS A 31 -16.30 9.43 8.80
N VAL A 32 -15.86 8.52 7.95
CA VAL A 32 -14.96 8.92 6.85
C VAL A 32 -15.76 9.79 5.88
N PRO A 33 -15.18 10.89 5.40
CA PRO A 33 -15.89 11.75 4.48
C PRO A 33 -16.23 11.00 3.20
N ARG A 34 -17.37 11.36 2.61
CA ARG A 34 -17.87 10.77 1.36
C ARG A 34 -16.74 10.62 0.33
N ALA A 35 -15.86 11.64 0.25
CA ALA A 35 -14.75 11.70 -0.71
C ALA A 35 -13.92 10.42 -0.67
N TYR A 36 -13.69 9.84 0.50
CA TYR A 36 -12.84 8.67 0.72
C TYR A 36 -13.60 7.33 0.75
N LEU A 37 -14.75 7.17 0.10
CA LEU A 37 -15.50 5.90 0.08
C LEU A 37 -15.28 5.11 -1.24
N GLN A 38 -15.42 3.77 -1.29
CA GLN A 38 -15.09 2.90 -2.46
C GLN A 38 -16.28 2.09 -3.06
N PRO A 39 -16.34 1.83 -4.40
CA PRO A 39 -17.47 1.14 -5.05
C PRO A 39 -17.69 -0.26 -4.47
N PRO A 40 -18.94 -0.77 -4.42
CA PRO A 40 -19.22 -2.09 -3.83
C PRO A 40 -18.37 -3.24 -4.39
N GLN A 41 -18.12 -3.24 -5.70
CA GLN A 41 -17.32 -4.25 -6.41
C GLN A 41 -15.80 -4.13 -6.11
N GLU A 42 -15.40 -3.04 -5.47
CA GLU A 42 -14.02 -2.60 -5.28
C GLU A 42 -13.65 -2.49 -3.78
N ARG A 43 -14.58 -2.85 -2.88
CA ARG A 43 -14.29 -2.94 -1.45
C ARG A 43 -13.46 -4.18 -1.19
N ILE A 44 -12.36 -3.99 -0.48
CA ILE A 44 -11.58 -5.10 0.04
C ILE A 44 -12.43 -5.79 1.10
N ASP A 45 -12.99 -6.94 0.79
CA ASP A 45 -13.59 -7.78 1.81
C ASP A 45 -12.46 -8.56 2.52
N LYS A 46 -12.01 -8.02 3.65
CA LYS A 46 -10.94 -8.66 4.45
C LYS A 46 -11.41 -9.98 5.07
N ASP A 47 -12.70 -10.09 5.36
CA ASP A 47 -13.26 -11.29 5.97
C ASP A 47 -13.43 -12.41 4.93
N ALA A 48 -13.64 -12.04 3.65
CA ALA A 48 -13.59 -12.96 2.53
C ALA A 48 -12.19 -13.15 1.91
N ALA A 49 -11.19 -12.33 2.30
CA ALA A 49 -9.83 -12.45 1.78
C ALA A 49 -9.19 -13.74 2.30
N ARG A 50 -8.58 -14.52 1.39
CA ARG A 50 -7.84 -15.71 1.78
C ARG A 50 -6.55 -15.29 2.46
N LYS A 51 -6.24 -15.88 3.61
CA LYS A 51 -4.93 -15.68 4.22
C LYS A 51 -3.86 -16.38 3.40
N HIS A 52 -2.76 -15.66 3.15
CA HIS A 52 -1.59 -16.25 2.52
C HIS A 52 -1.01 -17.33 3.43
N GLY A 53 -1.03 -18.57 2.96
CA GLY A 53 -0.63 -19.74 3.75
C GLY A 53 0.88 -20.01 3.73
N GLN A 54 1.66 -19.29 2.92
CA GLN A 54 3.10 -19.53 2.85
C GLN A 54 3.82 -18.94 4.07
N PRO A 55 4.64 -19.74 4.78
CA PRO A 55 5.48 -19.22 5.84
C PRO A 55 6.56 -18.29 5.27
N PRO A 56 7.09 -17.35 6.07
CA PRO A 56 8.21 -16.53 5.66
C PRO A 56 9.45 -17.36 5.31
N ILE A 57 10.18 -16.90 4.30
CA ILE A 57 11.43 -17.50 3.85
C ILE A 57 12.56 -17.07 4.79
N ASP A 58 13.29 -18.05 5.32
CA ASP A 58 14.41 -17.83 6.24
C ASP A 58 15.71 -17.57 5.49
N LEU A 59 16.14 -16.30 5.44
CA LEU A 59 17.31 -15.88 4.68
C LEU A 59 18.64 -16.19 5.38
N SER A 60 18.65 -16.56 6.67
CA SER A 60 19.92 -16.91 7.33
C SER A 60 20.56 -18.18 6.77
N LYS A 61 19.81 -18.94 5.98
CA LYS A 61 20.22 -20.19 5.33
C LYS A 61 20.69 -19.98 3.89
N LEU A 62 20.54 -18.77 3.35
CA LEU A 62 20.82 -18.47 1.95
C LEU A 62 22.30 -18.65 1.62
N ASP A 63 23.21 -18.22 2.48
CA ASP A 63 24.67 -18.32 2.26
C ASP A 63 25.27 -19.62 2.84
N GLY A 64 24.46 -20.66 3.00
CA GLY A 64 24.85 -21.92 3.64
C GLY A 64 24.55 -23.18 2.80
N PRO A 65 24.66 -24.39 3.39
CA PRO A 65 24.42 -25.66 2.69
C PRO A 65 22.99 -25.83 2.14
N LYS A 66 22.07 -24.95 2.54
CA LYS A 66 20.67 -24.93 2.08
C LYS A 66 20.41 -23.85 1.02
N HIS A 67 21.45 -23.25 0.45
CA HIS A 67 21.37 -22.19 -0.56
C HIS A 67 20.31 -22.49 -1.63
N ASP A 68 20.45 -23.64 -2.31
CA ASP A 68 19.56 -24.02 -3.42
C ASP A 68 18.10 -24.15 -2.97
N GLN A 69 17.86 -24.66 -1.76
CA GLN A 69 16.51 -24.80 -1.20
C GLN A 69 15.88 -23.43 -0.92
N VAL A 70 16.65 -22.47 -0.40
CA VAL A 70 16.18 -21.11 -0.13
C VAL A 70 15.95 -20.36 -1.44
N ALA A 71 16.89 -20.46 -2.39
CA ALA A 71 16.78 -19.86 -3.71
C ALA A 71 15.53 -20.39 -4.46
N GLU A 72 15.27 -21.69 -4.40
CA GLU A 72 14.07 -22.28 -4.98
C GLU A 72 12.77 -21.78 -4.33
N GLN A 73 12.76 -21.58 -3.00
CA GLN A 73 11.60 -20.96 -2.32
C GLN A 73 11.33 -19.54 -2.82
N ILE A 74 12.38 -18.73 -3.00
CA ILE A 74 12.26 -17.37 -3.54
C ILE A 74 11.71 -17.41 -4.96
N VAL A 75 12.26 -18.28 -5.82
CA VAL A 75 11.79 -18.45 -7.21
C VAL A 75 10.30 -18.85 -7.22
N ARG A 76 9.92 -19.88 -6.48
CA ARG A 76 8.51 -20.35 -6.43
C ARG A 76 7.56 -19.26 -5.95
N ALA A 77 7.96 -18.46 -4.96
CA ALA A 77 7.13 -17.37 -4.46
C ALA A 77 7.03 -16.18 -5.44
N ALA A 78 8.11 -15.90 -6.17
CA ALA A 78 8.14 -14.88 -7.22
C ALA A 78 7.33 -15.29 -8.47
N GLU A 79 7.27 -16.59 -8.80
CA GLU A 79 6.48 -17.15 -9.91
C GLU A 79 4.97 -17.25 -9.60
N SER A 80 4.60 -17.36 -8.32
CA SER A 80 3.19 -17.53 -7.92
C SER A 80 2.47 -16.20 -7.72
N LEU A 81 2.56 -15.63 -6.52
CA LEU A 81 1.91 -14.36 -6.17
C LEU A 81 2.78 -13.17 -6.53
N GLY A 82 4.10 -13.35 -6.63
CA GLY A 82 5.02 -12.22 -6.74
C GLY A 82 5.25 -11.50 -5.42
N PHE A 83 4.76 -12.07 -4.31
CA PHE A 83 4.88 -11.52 -2.97
C PHE A 83 5.22 -12.60 -1.97
N PHE A 84 6.14 -12.29 -1.07
CA PHE A 84 6.54 -13.19 0.00
C PHE A 84 7.14 -12.44 1.17
N GLN A 85 7.11 -13.08 2.34
CA GLN A 85 7.75 -12.57 3.53
C GLN A 85 9.13 -13.20 3.69
N VAL A 86 10.09 -12.43 4.20
CA VAL A 86 11.43 -12.93 4.57
C VAL A 86 11.71 -12.64 6.04
N VAL A 87 12.37 -13.57 6.71
CA VAL A 87 12.86 -13.44 8.11
C VAL A 87 14.35 -13.73 8.17
N ASN A 88 14.98 -13.34 9.29
CA ASN A 88 16.42 -13.46 9.48
C ASN A 88 17.24 -12.86 8.31
N HIS A 89 16.73 -11.76 7.75
CA HIS A 89 17.30 -11.03 6.61
C HIS A 89 18.55 -10.21 6.97
N GLY A 90 19.05 -10.30 8.21
CA GLY A 90 20.28 -9.62 8.65
C GLY A 90 20.12 -8.13 8.97
N VAL A 91 18.92 -7.55 8.85
CA VAL A 91 18.65 -6.17 9.29
C VAL A 91 18.29 -6.23 10.78
N PRO A 92 19.00 -5.52 11.67
CA PRO A 92 18.68 -5.47 13.09
C PRO A 92 17.25 -5.00 13.34
N VAL A 93 16.54 -5.68 14.25
CA VAL A 93 15.14 -5.38 14.56
C VAL A 93 15.00 -3.97 15.15
N GLU A 94 16.02 -3.51 15.87
CA GLU A 94 16.08 -2.16 16.46
C GLU A 94 16.03 -1.07 15.39
N ILE A 95 16.61 -1.32 14.21
CA ILE A 95 16.53 -0.38 13.08
C ILE A 95 15.11 -0.36 12.51
N LEU A 96 14.45 -1.52 12.43
CA LEU A 96 13.06 -1.60 11.96
C LEU A 96 12.14 -0.84 12.92
N GLU A 97 12.25 -1.08 14.23
CA GLU A 97 11.45 -0.36 15.25
C GLU A 97 11.77 1.14 15.26
N SER A 98 13.05 1.53 15.21
CA SER A 98 13.44 2.93 15.13
C SER A 98 12.88 3.63 13.89
N LEU A 99 12.80 2.93 12.75
CA LEU A 99 12.14 3.46 11.55
C LEU A 99 10.64 3.68 11.79
N LYS A 100 9.96 2.76 12.47
CA LYS A 100 8.53 2.92 12.83
C LYS A 100 8.33 4.12 13.75
N ASP A 101 9.15 4.23 14.79
CA ASP A 101 9.10 5.33 15.76
C ASP A 101 9.36 6.66 15.06
N THR A 102 10.39 6.73 14.21
CA THR A 102 10.70 7.93 13.42
C THR A 102 9.54 8.33 12.50
N ALA A 103 8.87 7.37 11.87
CA ALA A 103 7.70 7.63 11.06
C ALA A 103 6.54 8.15 11.92
N HIS A 104 6.26 7.53 13.07
CA HIS A 104 5.26 7.99 14.02
C HIS A 104 5.52 9.42 14.49
N ASP A 105 6.76 9.73 14.88
CA ASP A 105 7.19 11.06 15.30
C ASP A 105 7.01 12.09 14.18
N PHE A 106 7.46 11.77 12.97
CA PHE A 106 7.30 12.63 11.81
C PHE A 106 5.82 12.92 11.54
N PHE A 107 4.96 11.91 11.48
CA PHE A 107 3.54 12.12 11.19
C PHE A 107 2.76 12.79 12.33
N SER A 108 3.28 12.72 13.56
CA SER A 108 2.74 13.41 14.75
C SER A 108 3.12 14.90 14.83
N MET A 109 4.08 15.37 14.02
CA MET A 109 4.40 16.79 13.93
C MET A 109 3.24 17.61 13.34
N SER A 110 3.21 18.90 13.66
CA SER A 110 2.26 19.85 13.05
C SER A 110 2.46 19.95 11.54
N PRO A 111 1.42 20.28 10.75
CA PRO A 111 1.50 20.36 9.29
C PRO A 111 2.68 21.20 8.77
N LYS A 112 2.88 22.39 9.36
CA LYS A 112 3.97 23.30 9.01
C LYS A 112 5.34 22.68 9.25
N LYS A 113 5.54 21.98 10.38
CA LYS A 113 6.79 21.30 10.71
C LYS A 113 7.07 20.15 9.74
N LYS A 114 6.06 19.32 9.43
CA LYS A 114 6.18 18.24 8.44
C LYS A 114 6.61 18.75 7.08
N GLN A 115 5.96 19.81 6.59
CA GLN A 115 6.28 20.42 5.30
C GLN A 115 7.71 20.96 5.25
N PHE A 116 8.16 21.60 6.33
CA PHE A 116 9.53 22.10 6.43
C PHE A 116 10.56 20.98 6.46
N THR A 117 10.34 19.94 7.27
CA THR A 117 11.21 18.77 7.35
C THR A 117 11.29 18.04 6.01
N ALA A 118 10.16 17.81 5.35
CA ALA A 118 10.11 17.17 4.02
C ALA A 118 10.90 17.93 2.94
N ARG A 119 10.93 19.27 3.01
CA ARG A 119 11.73 20.11 2.09
C ARG A 119 13.24 20.04 2.35
N LYS A 120 13.66 19.73 3.58
CA LYS A 120 15.07 19.60 3.97
C LYS A 120 15.65 18.24 3.64
N ILE A 121 14.82 17.21 3.58
CA ILE A 121 15.21 15.91 3.07
C ILE A 121 15.55 16.11 1.59
N LYS A 122 16.85 16.12 1.25
CA LYS A 122 17.28 15.99 -0.15
C LYS A 122 16.56 14.76 -0.69
N LYS A 123 15.90 14.86 -1.86
CA LYS A 123 15.30 13.71 -2.55
C LYS A 123 16.39 12.64 -2.68
N VAL A 124 16.48 11.74 -1.71
CA VAL A 124 17.11 10.45 -1.92
C VAL A 124 16.18 9.78 -2.91
N SER A 125 16.69 9.44 -4.09
CA SER A 125 15.91 8.63 -5.02
C SER A 125 15.64 7.30 -4.31
N LEU A 126 14.46 7.19 -3.72
CA LEU A 126 13.92 5.95 -3.16
C LEU A 126 13.43 5.02 -4.28
N GLU A 127 13.97 5.13 -5.50
CA GLU A 127 13.57 4.32 -6.67
C GLU A 127 13.73 2.82 -6.44
N TYR A 128 14.58 2.39 -5.50
CA TYR A 128 14.96 0.99 -5.37
C TYR A 128 14.48 0.29 -4.09
N LEU A 129 14.04 1.01 -3.07
CA LEU A 129 13.58 0.41 -1.82
C LEU A 129 12.35 1.17 -1.29
N ARG A 130 11.17 0.64 -1.61
CA ARG A 130 9.91 1.09 -1.05
C ARG A 130 9.44 0.05 -0.05
N THR A 131 9.84 0.19 1.22
CA THR A 131 9.26 -0.62 2.30
C THR A 131 7.90 -0.03 2.67
N SER A 132 6.84 -0.71 2.25
CA SER A 132 5.49 -0.45 2.72
C SER A 132 5.34 -1.08 4.11
N MET A 133 5.16 -0.26 5.14
CA MET A 133 4.86 -0.72 6.50
C MET A 133 3.35 -0.91 6.76
N SER A 134 2.57 -1.14 5.70
CA SER A 134 1.11 -1.28 5.80
C SER A 134 0.73 -2.75 5.68
N MET A 135 -0.38 -3.16 6.31
CA MET A 135 -1.00 -4.45 5.97
C MET A 135 -1.36 -4.43 4.49
N GLU A 136 -0.80 -5.36 3.72
CA GLU A 136 -1.03 -5.44 2.29
C GLU A 136 -2.10 -6.49 2.00
N VAL A 137 -3.14 -6.05 1.29
CA VAL A 137 -4.12 -6.94 0.67
C VAL A 137 -3.86 -6.85 -0.81
N ILE A 138 -3.55 -7.98 -1.42
CA ILE A 138 -3.08 -8.06 -2.81
C ILE A 138 -4.11 -8.81 -3.62
N ARG A 139 -4.35 -8.36 -4.84
CA ARG A 139 -5.27 -9.02 -5.77
C ARG A 139 -4.48 -9.79 -6.82
N LYS A 140 -4.81 -11.06 -7.02
CA LYS A 140 -4.14 -11.90 -8.03
C LYS A 140 -4.70 -11.60 -9.43
N ILE A 141 -3.82 -11.35 -10.41
CA ILE A 141 -4.22 -10.91 -11.77
C ILE A 141 -4.28 -12.06 -12.79
N GLU A 142 -3.50 -13.14 -12.63
CA GLU A 142 -3.38 -14.18 -13.67
C GLU A 142 -3.46 -15.64 -13.16
N GLU A 143 -3.99 -16.45 -14.10
CA GLU A 143 -4.35 -17.87 -14.14
C GLU A 143 -5.05 -18.52 -12.93
N ASP A 144 -6.18 -19.16 -13.25
CA ASP A 144 -6.84 -20.12 -12.38
C ASP A 144 -5.92 -21.34 -12.24
N SER A 145 -5.56 -21.67 -11.00
CA SER A 145 -4.97 -22.96 -10.66
C SER A 145 -5.98 -23.79 -9.88
N GLU A 146 -5.72 -25.08 -9.72
CA GLU A 146 -6.56 -26.00 -8.95
C GLU A 146 -6.78 -25.55 -7.49
N PHE A 147 -5.95 -24.63 -6.99
CA PHE A 147 -5.97 -24.11 -5.62
C PHE A 147 -6.24 -22.59 -5.51
N GLU A 148 -6.28 -21.82 -6.61
CA GLU A 148 -6.31 -20.34 -6.57
C GLU A 148 -7.06 -19.75 -7.78
N LYS A 149 -7.96 -18.78 -7.55
CA LYS A 149 -8.78 -18.16 -8.62
C LYS A 149 -8.29 -16.76 -8.99
N LYS A 150 -8.38 -16.41 -10.27
CA LYS A 150 -8.11 -15.06 -10.76
C LYS A 150 -9.05 -14.04 -10.10
N GLY A 151 -8.49 -12.93 -9.61
CA GLY A 151 -9.24 -11.82 -9.00
C GLY A 151 -9.54 -11.96 -7.51
N GLU A 152 -9.09 -13.04 -6.85
CA GLU A 152 -9.20 -13.25 -5.40
C GLU A 152 -8.26 -12.31 -4.62
N TRP A 153 -8.73 -11.87 -3.46
CA TRP A 153 -7.95 -11.08 -2.50
C TRP A 153 -7.18 -11.99 -1.56
N VAL A 154 -5.88 -11.75 -1.44
CA VAL A 154 -5.00 -12.45 -0.51
C VAL A 154 -4.52 -11.47 0.56
N GLU A 155 -4.82 -11.77 1.82
CA GLU A 155 -4.27 -11.08 2.97
C GLU A 155 -2.90 -11.67 3.30
N ILE A 156 -1.87 -10.82 3.47
CA ILE A 156 -0.56 -11.23 4.01
C ILE A 156 -0.51 -10.86 5.49
N PRO A 157 -0.66 -11.83 6.43
CA PRO A 157 -0.59 -11.52 7.85
C PRO A 157 0.83 -11.06 8.20
N PRO A 158 0.97 -9.95 8.95
CA PRO A 158 2.28 -9.43 9.31
C PRO A 158 2.99 -10.41 10.26
N VAL A 159 4.23 -10.78 9.90
CA VAL A 159 5.11 -11.55 10.78
C VAL A 159 6.08 -10.60 11.50
N PRO A 160 6.21 -10.65 12.84
CA PRO A 160 7.15 -9.83 13.59
C PRO A 160 8.58 -9.97 13.06
N GLY A 161 9.22 -8.84 12.78
CA GLY A 161 10.59 -8.82 12.25
C GLY A 161 10.72 -9.35 10.82
N ALA A 162 9.63 -9.58 10.09
CA ALA A 162 9.69 -9.94 8.69
C ALA A 162 9.65 -8.71 7.78
N LEU A 163 10.23 -8.84 6.59
CA LEU A 163 10.06 -7.90 5.48
C LEU A 163 9.16 -8.55 4.42
N VAL A 164 8.22 -7.77 3.87
CA VAL A 164 7.47 -8.15 2.68
C VAL A 164 8.29 -7.74 1.45
N ILE A 165 8.50 -8.69 0.54
CA ILE A 165 9.14 -8.47 -0.76
C ILE A 165 8.10 -8.69 -1.84
N ASN A 166 8.05 -7.77 -2.80
CA ASN A 166 7.22 -7.88 -3.99
C ASN A 166 8.10 -7.83 -5.26
N VAL A 167 7.69 -8.55 -6.29
CA VAL A 167 8.22 -8.44 -7.65
C VAL A 167 7.60 -7.20 -8.29
N GLY A 168 8.42 -6.37 -8.93
CA GLY A 168 7.96 -5.22 -9.72
C GLY A 168 7.99 -5.49 -11.22
N ASP A 169 7.34 -4.63 -12.00
CA ASP A 169 7.17 -4.78 -13.46
C ASP A 169 8.50 -4.98 -14.20
N MET A 170 9.57 -4.26 -13.81
CA MET A 170 10.88 -4.43 -14.42
C MET A 170 11.41 -5.86 -14.27
N ILE A 171 11.22 -6.48 -13.10
CA ILE A 171 11.67 -7.86 -12.83
C ILE A 171 10.81 -8.86 -13.62
N GLN A 172 9.50 -8.62 -13.75
CA GLN A 172 8.64 -9.42 -14.63
C GLN A 172 9.09 -9.33 -16.10
N ILE A 173 9.42 -8.13 -16.59
CA ILE A 173 9.87 -7.91 -17.97
C ILE A 173 11.20 -8.63 -18.24
N ILE A 174 12.23 -8.41 -17.41
CA ILE A 174 13.55 -9.02 -17.64
C ILE A 174 13.53 -10.55 -17.47
N SER A 175 12.57 -11.08 -16.69
CA SER A 175 12.34 -12.51 -16.54
C SER A 175 11.44 -13.10 -17.63
N ASN A 176 11.06 -12.31 -18.63
CA ASN A 176 10.17 -12.69 -19.73
C ASN A 176 8.84 -13.29 -19.23
N GLY A 177 8.24 -12.68 -18.20
CA GLY A 177 6.95 -13.11 -17.63
C GLY A 177 7.03 -14.28 -16.65
N LYS A 178 8.23 -14.80 -16.36
CA LYS A 178 8.44 -15.90 -15.39
C LYS A 178 8.06 -15.46 -13.97
N TYR A 179 8.54 -14.30 -13.53
CA TYR A 179 8.14 -13.73 -12.24
C TYR A 179 6.93 -12.81 -12.40
N LYS A 180 6.02 -12.83 -11.43
CA LYS A 180 4.74 -12.13 -11.49
C LYS A 180 4.79 -10.84 -10.68
N SER A 181 4.60 -9.71 -11.32
CA SER A 181 4.32 -8.43 -10.67
C SER A 181 2.82 -8.39 -10.38
N ALA A 182 2.43 -8.63 -9.13
CA ALA A 182 1.02 -8.54 -8.77
C ALA A 182 0.59 -7.08 -8.56
N GLU A 183 -0.67 -6.80 -8.90
CA GLU A 183 -1.25 -5.48 -8.87
C GLU A 183 -1.50 -5.09 -7.41
N HIS A 184 -0.88 -3.99 -7.01
CA HIS A 184 -1.19 -3.36 -5.74
C HIS A 184 -2.35 -2.41 -5.98
N ARG A 185 -3.54 -2.75 -5.48
CA ARG A 185 -4.70 -1.85 -5.56
C ARG A 185 -4.86 -1.10 -4.25
N ILE A 186 -5.02 0.22 -4.35
CA ILE A 186 -5.27 1.09 -3.20
C ILE A 186 -6.76 1.42 -3.18
N ALA A 187 -7.40 1.09 -2.07
CA ALA A 187 -8.82 1.34 -1.81
C ALA A 187 -9.01 1.85 -0.36
N PRO A 188 -9.93 2.79 -0.15
CA PRO A 188 -10.45 3.10 1.17
C PRO A 188 -11.10 1.96 1.95
N LEU A 189 -11.17 2.17 3.27
CA LEU A 189 -11.44 1.13 4.27
C LEU A 189 -12.89 0.58 4.23
N PRO A 190 -13.11 -0.74 4.36
CA PRO A 190 -14.42 -1.38 4.17
C PRO A 190 -15.47 -1.05 5.24
N GLN A 191 -15.06 -0.99 6.51
CA GLN A 191 -15.94 -0.79 7.69
C GLN A 191 -16.72 0.53 7.66
N VAL A 192 -16.34 1.39 6.74
CA VAL A 192 -16.77 2.75 6.61
C VAL A 192 -17.80 2.89 5.50
N VAL A 193 -17.65 2.17 4.38
CA VAL A 193 -18.56 2.27 3.24
C VAL A 193 -19.90 1.56 3.52
N GLU A 194 -19.89 0.54 4.38
CA GLU A 194 -21.11 -0.14 4.83
C GLU A 194 -22.07 0.78 5.60
N LYS A 195 -21.53 1.76 6.31
CA LYS A 195 -22.31 2.71 7.11
C LYS A 195 -23.02 3.78 6.28
N ASP A 196 -22.48 4.13 5.11
CA ASP A 196 -22.86 5.35 4.36
C ASP A 196 -23.38 5.07 2.92
N GLY A 197 -23.30 3.84 2.42
CA GLY A 197 -24.06 3.38 1.24
C GLY A 197 -23.48 3.71 -0.15
N GLN A 198 -22.43 4.53 -0.28
CA GLN A 198 -21.83 4.86 -1.61
C GLN A 198 -20.35 5.26 -1.55
N ALA A 199 -19.61 5.03 -2.65
CA ALA A 199 -18.23 5.41 -2.92
C ALA A 199 -18.02 6.80 -3.54
N LEU A 200 -16.85 7.45 -3.36
CA LEU A 200 -16.39 8.57 -4.18
C LEU A 200 -14.96 8.45 -4.76
N TYR A 201 -14.09 7.59 -4.25
CA TYR A 201 -12.85 7.23 -4.94
C TYR A 201 -13.00 5.83 -5.51
N ARG A 202 -12.49 5.61 -6.72
CA ARG A 202 -12.37 4.29 -7.35
C ARG A 202 -11.15 3.59 -6.79
N GLU A 203 -11.16 2.28 -6.86
CA GLU A 203 -10.01 1.45 -6.59
C GLU A 203 -9.13 1.51 -7.81
N PHE A 204 -7.88 1.88 -7.57
CA PHE A 204 -6.93 2.03 -8.66
C PHE A 204 -5.71 1.17 -8.42
N VAL A 205 -5.16 0.68 -9.52
CA VAL A 205 -3.83 0.09 -9.56
C VAL A 205 -2.83 1.20 -9.24
N LEU A 206 -2.00 0.98 -8.23
CA LEU A 206 -0.99 1.95 -7.80
C LEU A 206 -0.03 2.30 -8.95
N ALA A 207 0.32 1.35 -9.81
CA ALA A 207 1.15 1.60 -10.99
C ALA A 207 0.51 2.63 -11.93
N ASP A 208 -0.79 2.51 -12.21
CA ASP A 208 -1.51 3.47 -13.05
C ASP A 208 -1.61 4.84 -12.40
N TYR A 209 -1.81 4.89 -11.07
CA TYR A 209 -1.77 6.14 -10.32
C TYR A 209 -0.41 6.82 -10.41
N MET A 210 0.67 6.07 -10.20
CA MET A 210 2.04 6.60 -10.25
C MET A 210 2.40 7.06 -11.67
N LYS A 211 2.00 6.30 -12.70
CA LYS A 211 2.15 6.70 -14.10
C LYS A 211 1.40 7.99 -14.40
N ASN A 212 0.16 8.12 -13.92
CA ASN A 212 -0.61 9.35 -14.08
C ASN A 212 -0.02 10.52 -13.26
N PHE A 213 0.48 10.24 -12.06
CA PHE A 213 1.04 11.23 -11.15
C PHE A 213 2.35 11.81 -11.68
N PHE A 214 3.30 10.97 -12.11
CA PHE A 214 4.59 11.43 -12.63
C PHE A 214 4.57 11.78 -14.12
N GLY A 215 3.60 11.27 -14.87
CA GLY A 215 3.51 11.47 -16.33
C GLY A 215 2.83 12.77 -16.76
N ASN A 216 2.16 13.49 -15.85
CA ASN A 216 1.45 14.74 -16.18
C ASN A 216 2.01 15.92 -15.37
N ALA A 217 2.19 17.09 -16.01
CA ALA A 217 2.41 18.32 -15.26
C ALA A 217 1.20 18.60 -14.36
N HIS A 218 1.44 18.84 -13.07
CA HIS A 218 0.40 19.06 -12.06
C HIS A 218 -0.22 20.46 -12.12
N ASP A 219 -0.52 20.95 -13.32
CA ASP A 219 -1.01 22.30 -13.64
C ASP A 219 -2.45 22.51 -13.13
N GLY A 220 -2.63 22.55 -11.80
CA GLY A 220 -3.91 22.75 -11.14
C GLY A 220 -4.77 21.49 -10.96
N LYS A 221 -4.43 20.35 -11.58
CA LYS A 221 -5.10 19.06 -11.36
C LYS A 221 -4.67 18.47 -10.01
N LYS A 222 -5.63 18.03 -9.20
CA LYS A 222 -5.34 17.42 -7.91
C LYS A 222 -4.96 15.97 -8.17
N SER A 223 -3.93 15.48 -7.49
CA SER A 223 -3.54 14.06 -7.59
C SER A 223 -4.66 13.08 -7.25
N LEU A 224 -5.63 13.54 -6.44
CA LEU A 224 -6.85 12.80 -6.10
C LEU A 224 -7.83 12.65 -7.26
N ASP A 225 -7.79 13.51 -8.29
CA ASP A 225 -8.71 13.45 -9.43
C ASP A 225 -8.58 12.12 -10.20
N PHE A 226 -7.41 11.50 -10.19
CA PHE A 226 -7.21 10.17 -10.74
C PHE A 226 -7.97 9.09 -9.96
N ALA A 227 -8.12 9.27 -8.65
CA ALA A 227 -8.86 8.37 -7.81
C ALA A 227 -10.34 8.74 -7.74
N THR A 228 -10.76 9.96 -8.12
CA THR A 228 -12.15 10.42 -8.05
C THR A 228 -13.06 9.70 -9.03
N ILE A 229 -14.18 9.18 -8.53
CA ILE A 229 -15.31 8.75 -9.36
C ILE A 229 -16.05 10.03 -9.73
N ASN A 230 -15.90 10.48 -10.98
CA ASN A 230 -16.74 11.55 -11.48
C ASN A 230 -18.19 11.04 -11.49
N ALA A 231 -19.06 11.68 -10.72
CA ALA A 231 -20.50 11.51 -10.91
C ALA A 231 -20.83 12.08 -12.31
N ALA A 232 -21.45 11.24 -13.14
CA ALA A 232 -22.21 11.75 -14.29
C ALA A 232 -23.33 12.68 -13.80
#